data_AF-A0A7R9VCI5-F1
#
_entry.id   AF-A0A7R9VCI5-F1
#
_cell.length_a   1.000
_cell.length_b   1.000
_cell.length_c   1.000
_cell.angle_alpha   90.00
_cell.angle_beta   90.00
_cell.angle_gamma   90.00
#
_symmetry.space_group_name_H-M   'P 1'
#
loop_
_entity.id
_entity.type
_entity.pdbx_description
1 polymer ?
#
loop_
_entity_poly.entity_id
_entity_poly.type
_entity_poly.pdbx_seq_one_letter_code
_entity_poly.pdbx_strand_id
1 'polypeptide(L)'
;MICESGGTAAAGGVTQVRECVGLFLRLAKMTGTPVVLVGHVTKSGGVAGPRTVEHMVDCVLYLEGDRGGLNNLRMLRAAKNRFGSSEEVGVYEMDQTGGKLVPVSDPSSLFLSNRFDTFDSDGCAITVMLEGLRPMTVEVQALVTASSTGGKSFAGRRCVDGISTARLLLILAVLQKRCGISFSRYDVYVNVVGGIRLSSNARQGSESDLATAVALVSSLTGIAVRADTAFVGEVGLLGELRQVISLEKRVNEARRMGFSRIITPDGGRRRKGSLIKKESRRRHNNANGIEWIKCEGLLDAISAGLVSRLPLTKGNRLKMPKSEIGSGDVGTLIIDDDDYDDERD
;
A
#
# COMPACT_ATOMS: atom_id res chain seq x y z
N MET A 1 -19.60 38.69 1.21
CA MET A 1 -21.01 38.37 1.48
C MET A 1 -21.26 38.72 2.94
N ILE A 2 -21.76 39.93 3.19
CA ILE A 2 -22.12 40.37 4.54
C ILE A 2 -23.58 39.95 4.71
N CYS A 3 -23.83 38.99 5.59
CA CYS A 3 -25.18 38.70 6.04
C CYS A 3 -25.59 39.88 6.93
N GLU A 4 -26.38 40.82 6.42
CA GLU A 4 -27.02 41.88 7.21
C GLU A 4 -28.19 41.28 8.01
N SER A 5 -27.88 40.42 8.97
CA SER A 5 -28.84 39.89 9.92
C SER A 5 -28.42 40.29 11.32
N GLY A 6 -28.59 41.59 11.64
CA GLY A 6 -28.86 42.19 12.97
C GLY A 6 -28.22 41.61 14.25
N GLY A 7 -27.15 40.83 14.18
CA GLY A 7 -26.59 40.07 15.29
C GLY A 7 -25.10 40.35 15.45
N THR A 8 -24.65 40.39 16.71
CA THR A 8 -23.29 40.69 17.16
C THR A 8 -22.23 39.63 16.79
N ALA A 9 -22.47 38.80 15.79
CA ALA A 9 -21.57 37.71 15.41
C ALA A 9 -20.39 38.23 14.56
N ALA A 10 -19.18 37.74 14.86
CA ALA A 10 -17.99 38.09 14.11
C ALA A 10 -18.10 37.66 12.65
N ALA A 11 -17.70 38.54 11.73
CA ALA A 11 -17.70 38.26 10.30
C ALA A 11 -16.84 37.02 9.98
N GLY A 12 -17.36 36.10 9.16
CA GLY A 12 -16.69 34.82 8.85
C GLY A 12 -16.79 33.77 9.96
N GLY A 13 -17.46 34.08 11.08
CA GLY A 13 -17.70 33.13 12.16
C GLY A 13 -18.68 32.01 11.78
N VAL A 14 -18.69 30.95 12.59
CA VAL A 14 -19.51 29.74 12.40
C VAL A 14 -20.99 30.07 12.21
N THR A 15 -21.52 30.98 13.03
CA THR A 15 -22.94 31.37 13.00
C THR A 15 -23.31 32.04 11.67
N GLN A 16 -22.53 33.03 11.23
CA GLN A 16 -22.79 33.73 9.97
C GLN A 16 -22.68 32.78 8.76
N VAL A 17 -21.65 31.92 8.75
CA VAL A 17 -21.48 30.94 7.65
C VAL A 17 -22.67 29.97 7.58
N ARG A 18 -23.16 29.47 8.72
CA ARG A 18 -24.35 28.59 8.76
C ARG A 18 -25.61 29.29 8.25
N GLU A 19 -25.82 30.55 8.63
CA GLU A 19 -26.97 31.33 8.18
C GLU A 19 -26.95 31.55 6.66
N CYS A 20 -25.81 31.96 6.12
CA CYS A 20 -25.61 32.09 4.67
C CYS A 20 -25.89 30.78 3.93
N VAL A 21 -25.38 29.64 4.42
CA VAL A 21 -25.67 28.33 3.82
C VAL A 21 -27.17 28.01 3.89
N GLY A 22 -27.84 28.34 4.99
CA GLY A 22 -29.30 28.20 5.11
C GLY A 22 -30.08 29.01 4.08
N LEU A 23 -29.64 30.24 3.79
CA LEU A 23 -30.23 31.08 2.73
C LEU A 23 -30.05 30.46 1.34
N PHE A 24 -28.85 29.97 1.01
CA PHE A 24 -28.59 29.28 -0.26
C PHE A 24 -29.42 28.02 -0.43
N LEU A 25 -29.60 27.23 0.63
CA LEU A 25 -30.44 26.04 0.59
C LEU A 25 -31.92 26.39 0.34
N ARG A 26 -32.42 27.47 0.96
CA ARG A 26 -33.78 27.97 0.67
C ARG A 26 -33.91 28.42 -0.78
N LEU A 27 -32.94 29.20 -1.27
CA LEU A 27 -32.91 29.64 -2.67
C LEU A 27 -32.94 28.45 -3.63
N ALA A 28 -32.10 27.45 -3.42
CA ALA A 28 -32.03 26.24 -4.24
C ALA A 28 -33.39 25.50 -4.26
N LYS A 29 -34.04 25.35 -3.09
CA LYS A 29 -35.34 24.69 -2.98
C LYS A 29 -36.48 25.47 -3.65
N MET A 30 -36.47 26.80 -3.53
CA MET A 30 -37.53 27.65 -4.11
C MET A 30 -37.41 27.77 -5.63
N THR A 31 -36.20 27.77 -6.16
CA THR A 31 -35.92 28.03 -7.58
C THR A 31 -35.63 26.77 -8.39
N GLY A 32 -35.37 25.63 -7.73
CA GLY A 32 -34.88 24.42 -8.40
C GLY A 32 -33.47 24.55 -8.97
N THR A 33 -32.73 25.61 -8.64
CA THR A 33 -31.39 25.87 -9.20
C THR A 33 -30.31 25.16 -8.38
N PRO A 34 -29.40 24.38 -9.00
CA PRO A 34 -28.24 23.82 -8.31
C PRO A 34 -27.30 24.91 -7.78
N VAL A 35 -26.88 24.81 -6.53
CA VAL A 35 -25.95 25.76 -5.89
C VAL A 35 -24.66 25.03 -5.49
N VAL A 36 -23.52 25.54 -5.97
CA VAL A 36 -22.19 25.05 -5.61
C VAL A 36 -21.55 26.02 -4.61
N LEU A 37 -21.12 25.50 -3.47
CA LEU A 37 -20.43 26.28 -2.44
C LEU A 37 -18.96 25.84 -2.37
N VAL A 38 -18.05 26.81 -2.36
CA VAL A 38 -16.60 26.56 -2.27
C VAL A 38 -16.12 26.95 -0.88
N GLY A 39 -15.59 25.98 -0.13
CA GLY A 39 -15.04 26.20 1.20
C GLY A 39 -13.55 25.85 1.26
N HIS A 40 -12.72 26.82 1.63
CA HIS A 40 -11.29 26.61 1.79
C HIS A 40 -10.98 26.06 3.18
N VAL A 41 -10.16 25.00 3.25
CA VAL A 41 -9.69 24.45 4.53
C VAL A 41 -8.59 25.36 5.08
N THR A 42 -8.89 26.10 6.13
CA THR A 42 -7.96 27.03 6.79
C THR A 42 -7.37 26.41 8.06
N LYS A 43 -6.09 26.69 8.34
CA LYS A 43 -5.43 26.30 9.59
C LYS A 43 -5.56 27.35 10.70
N SER A 44 -5.83 28.61 10.34
CA SER A 44 -5.74 29.77 11.22
C SER A 44 -7.01 30.10 12.03
N GLY A 45 -8.09 29.33 11.90
CA GLY A 45 -9.31 29.47 12.72
C GLY A 45 -10.08 30.79 12.57
N GLY A 46 -9.56 31.77 11.81
CA GLY A 46 -10.17 33.09 11.66
C GLY A 46 -11.46 33.11 10.83
N VAL A 47 -11.70 32.06 10.03
CA VAL A 47 -12.96 31.84 9.31
C VAL A 47 -13.42 30.42 9.59
N ALA A 48 -14.73 30.22 9.75
CA ALA A 48 -15.29 28.89 9.93
C ALA A 48 -14.97 28.01 8.71
N GLY A 49 -14.35 26.87 8.98
CA GLY A 49 -13.98 25.92 7.92
C GLY A 49 -15.20 25.21 7.32
N PRO A 50 -15.05 24.62 6.11
CA PRO A 50 -16.13 23.92 5.41
C PRO A 50 -16.78 22.81 6.24
N ARG A 51 -15.99 22.15 7.12
CA ARG A 51 -16.45 21.11 8.04
C ARG A 51 -17.62 21.53 8.92
N THR A 52 -17.74 22.82 9.22
CA THR A 52 -18.79 23.37 10.08
C THR A 52 -20.20 23.25 9.48
N VAL A 53 -20.31 23.14 8.16
CA VAL A 53 -21.59 23.15 7.41
C VAL A 53 -21.86 21.85 6.63
N GLU A 54 -20.98 20.86 6.68
CA GLU A 54 -21.11 19.58 5.94
C GLU A 54 -22.42 18.82 6.22
N HIS A 55 -22.90 18.89 7.45
CA HIS A 55 -24.15 18.25 7.83
C HIS A 55 -25.37 18.95 7.22
N MET A 56 -25.27 20.25 6.91
CA MET A 56 -26.38 21.07 6.40
C MET A 56 -26.60 20.91 4.89
N VAL A 57 -25.57 20.55 4.13
CA VAL A 57 -25.63 20.46 2.67
C VAL A 57 -26.02 19.07 2.18
N ASP A 58 -26.50 18.97 0.93
CA ASP A 58 -26.91 17.68 0.36
C ASP A 58 -25.73 16.85 -0.16
N CYS A 59 -24.67 17.50 -0.65
CA CYS A 59 -23.44 16.85 -1.09
C CYS A 59 -22.21 17.55 -0.50
N VAL A 60 -21.19 16.78 -0.15
CA VAL A 60 -19.89 17.25 0.32
C VAL A 60 -18.82 16.60 -0.53
N LEU A 61 -18.07 17.41 -1.26
CA LEU A 61 -16.95 16.98 -2.09
C LEU A 61 -15.64 17.57 -1.56
N TYR A 62 -14.60 16.75 -1.52
CA TYR A 62 -13.25 17.13 -1.16
C TYR A 62 -12.34 17.03 -2.38
N LEU A 63 -11.68 18.12 -2.75
CA LEU A 63 -10.60 18.11 -3.73
C LEU A 63 -9.26 18.05 -2.99
N GLU A 64 -8.61 16.90 -3.05
CA GLU A 64 -7.37 16.60 -2.34
C GLU A 64 -6.22 16.46 -3.34
N GLY A 65 -5.02 16.86 -2.95
CA GLY A 65 -3.80 16.66 -3.73
C GLY A 65 -2.58 16.76 -2.83
N ASP A 66 -1.67 15.80 -2.93
CA ASP A 66 -0.39 15.90 -2.22
C ASP A 66 0.54 16.85 -2.98
N ARG A 67 1.22 17.74 -2.26
CA ARG A 67 2.10 18.77 -2.82
C ARG A 67 3.50 18.22 -3.18
N GLY A 68 3.70 16.90 -3.14
CA GLY A 68 5.00 16.26 -3.43
C GLY A 68 4.96 15.02 -4.34
N GLY A 69 3.80 14.61 -4.84
CA GLY A 69 3.69 13.43 -5.71
C GLY A 69 4.15 13.70 -7.15
N LEU A 70 4.86 12.72 -7.74
CA LEU A 70 5.46 12.79 -9.09
C LEU A 70 4.45 13.17 -10.21
N ASN A 71 3.15 12.95 -10.00
CA ASN A 71 2.13 13.07 -11.05
C ASN A 71 1.13 14.24 -10.85
N ASN A 72 1.32 15.13 -9.87
CA ASN A 72 0.46 16.30 -9.60
C ASN A 72 -1.06 16.00 -9.62
N LEU A 73 -1.46 14.79 -9.25
CA LEU A 73 -2.84 14.35 -9.31
C LEU A 73 -3.69 15.06 -8.24
N ARG A 74 -4.97 15.21 -8.55
CA ARG A 74 -6.01 15.78 -7.71
C ARG A 74 -7.18 14.81 -7.65
N MET A 75 -7.53 14.40 -6.44
CA MET A 75 -8.58 13.44 -6.17
C MET A 75 -9.81 14.20 -5.69
N LEU A 76 -10.93 14.06 -6.40
CA LEU A 76 -12.23 14.59 -5.99
C LEU A 76 -13.04 13.45 -5.35
N ARG A 77 -13.27 13.53 -4.03
CA ARG A 77 -13.97 12.51 -3.25
C ARG A 77 -15.29 13.04 -2.74
N ALA A 78 -16.32 12.20 -2.74
CA ALA A 78 -17.57 12.49 -2.06
C ALA A 78 -17.53 12.01 -0.61
N ALA A 79 -17.54 12.93 0.36
CA ALA A 79 -17.74 12.54 1.77
C ALA A 79 -19.22 12.34 2.10
N LYS A 80 -20.10 13.02 1.37
CA LYS A 80 -21.56 12.90 1.48
C LYS A 80 -22.16 13.13 0.10
N ASN A 81 -23.08 12.26 -0.31
CA ASN A 81 -23.81 12.42 -1.56
C ASN A 81 -25.24 11.93 -1.37
N ARG A 82 -26.23 12.84 -1.34
CA ARG A 82 -27.64 12.46 -1.22
C ARG A 82 -28.28 12.03 -2.54
N PHE A 83 -27.58 12.22 -3.66
CA PHE A 83 -28.07 11.93 -5.01
C PHE A 83 -27.30 10.78 -5.69
N GLY A 84 -26.45 10.07 -4.96
CA GLY A 84 -25.63 8.99 -5.50
C GLY A 84 -24.66 8.40 -4.48
N SER A 85 -23.71 7.59 -4.97
CA SER A 85 -22.69 6.99 -4.12
C SER A 85 -21.71 8.02 -3.59
N SER A 86 -21.27 7.84 -2.33
CA SER A 86 -20.13 8.55 -1.76
C SER A 86 -18.78 7.86 -2.06
N GLU A 87 -18.82 6.67 -2.65
CA GLU A 87 -17.61 5.89 -2.89
C GLU A 87 -16.99 6.15 -4.28
N GLU A 88 -17.59 7.02 -5.09
CA GLU A 88 -17.05 7.45 -6.38
C GLU A 88 -15.89 8.45 -6.19
N VAL A 89 -14.87 8.34 -7.05
CA VAL A 89 -13.69 9.19 -7.01
C VAL A 89 -13.34 9.69 -8.41
N GLY A 90 -13.28 11.01 -8.55
CA GLY A 90 -12.76 11.67 -9.75
C GLY A 90 -11.26 11.87 -9.63
N VAL A 91 -10.51 11.49 -10.67
CA VAL A 91 -9.06 11.71 -10.74
C VAL A 91 -8.79 12.75 -11.80
N TYR A 92 -8.02 13.77 -11.43
CA TYR A 92 -7.71 14.90 -12.27
C TYR A 92 -6.21 15.22 -12.19
N GLU A 93 -5.70 15.93 -13.18
CA GLU A 93 -4.39 16.56 -13.14
C GLU A 93 -4.54 18.07 -13.39
N MET A 94 -3.61 18.85 -12.85
CA MET A 94 -3.53 20.27 -13.18
C MET A 94 -2.69 20.43 -14.43
N ASP A 95 -3.30 20.90 -15.51
CA ASP A 95 -2.60 21.29 -16.72
C ASP A 95 -1.58 22.39 -16.39
N GLN A 96 -0.32 22.14 -16.76
CA GLN A 96 0.82 23.02 -16.51
C GLN A 96 0.72 24.34 -17.28
N THR A 97 -0.01 24.36 -18.40
CA THR A 97 -0.10 25.53 -19.28
C THR A 97 -1.33 26.39 -19.01
N GLY A 98 -2.47 25.79 -18.68
CA GLY A 98 -3.74 26.49 -18.48
C GLY A 98 -4.21 26.65 -17.03
N GLY A 99 -3.58 25.99 -16.05
CA GLY A 99 -4.04 25.99 -14.66
C GLY A 99 -5.43 25.37 -14.47
N LYS A 100 -5.84 24.50 -15.41
CA LYS A 100 -7.16 23.83 -15.42
C LYS A 100 -7.04 22.42 -14.87
N LEU A 101 -8.11 21.96 -14.22
CA LEU A 101 -8.28 20.56 -13.86
C LEU A 101 -8.73 19.77 -15.10
N VAL A 102 -7.91 18.82 -15.54
CA VAL A 102 -8.21 17.92 -16.65
C VAL A 102 -8.51 16.52 -16.09
N PRO A 103 -9.62 15.88 -16.48
CA PRO A 103 -9.95 14.53 -16.00
C PRO A 103 -8.96 13.50 -16.54
N VAL A 104 -8.46 12.65 -15.64
CA VAL A 104 -7.61 11.52 -15.99
C VAL A 104 -8.50 10.28 -16.17
N SER A 105 -8.66 9.86 -17.42
CA SER A 105 -9.46 8.68 -17.78
C SER A 105 -8.80 7.38 -17.31
N ASP A 106 -7.47 7.28 -17.38
CA ASP A 106 -6.72 6.09 -16.96
C ASP A 106 -5.53 6.41 -16.03
N PRO A 107 -5.78 6.57 -14.71
CA PRO A 107 -4.72 6.83 -13.74
C PRO A 107 -3.68 5.70 -13.67
N SER A 108 -4.13 4.46 -13.81
CA SER A 108 -3.28 3.27 -13.77
C SER A 108 -2.17 3.34 -14.82
N SER A 109 -2.46 3.86 -16.01
CA SER A 109 -1.45 4.04 -17.07
C SER A 109 -0.34 5.02 -16.68
N LEU A 110 -0.65 6.08 -15.95
CA LEU A 110 0.34 7.08 -15.49
C LEU A 110 1.30 6.51 -14.44
N PHE A 111 0.90 5.47 -13.70
CA PHE A 111 1.76 4.80 -12.73
C PHE A 111 2.63 3.72 -13.38
N LEU A 112 2.15 3.12 -14.48
CA LEU A 112 2.89 2.09 -15.22
C LEU A 112 3.77 2.66 -16.34
N SER A 113 3.53 3.87 -16.84
CA SER A 113 4.27 4.48 -17.95
C SER A 113 5.73 4.79 -17.62
N ASN A 114 6.08 4.92 -16.33
CA ASN A 114 7.46 5.12 -15.87
C ASN A 114 8.24 3.83 -15.65
N ARG A 115 7.63 2.67 -15.94
CA ARG A 115 8.37 1.41 -16.00
C ARG A 115 9.29 1.50 -17.22
N PHE A 116 10.57 1.76 -16.98
CA PHE A 116 11.62 1.56 -17.97
C PHE A 116 11.58 0.07 -18.35
N ASP A 117 10.81 -0.21 -19.40
CA ASP A 117 10.55 -1.51 -20.00
C ASP A 117 9.87 -2.58 -19.11
N THR A 118 9.17 -3.50 -19.78
CA THR A 118 8.39 -4.61 -19.21
C THR A 118 9.26 -5.69 -18.56
N PHE A 119 10.46 -5.35 -18.08
CA PHE A 119 11.41 -6.30 -17.55
C PHE A 119 11.11 -6.69 -16.11
N ASP A 120 11.50 -7.91 -15.76
CA ASP A 120 11.49 -8.38 -14.39
C ASP A 120 12.56 -7.61 -13.61
N SER A 121 12.16 -6.94 -12.52
CA SER A 121 13.05 -6.17 -11.65
C SER A 121 12.93 -6.63 -10.21
N ASP A 122 14.00 -6.51 -9.44
CA ASP A 122 13.96 -6.79 -8.02
C ASP A 122 13.39 -5.61 -7.23
N GLY A 123 12.87 -5.90 -6.04
CA GLY A 123 12.34 -4.86 -5.16
C GLY A 123 11.06 -4.17 -5.64
N CYS A 124 10.45 -4.60 -6.75
CA CYS A 124 9.28 -3.94 -7.34
C CYS A 124 8.11 -4.92 -7.46
N ALA A 125 6.96 -4.61 -6.84
CA ALA A 125 5.76 -5.42 -6.95
C ALA A 125 4.53 -4.56 -7.23
N ILE A 126 3.64 -5.05 -8.10
CA ILE A 126 2.41 -4.33 -8.44
C ILE A 126 1.26 -4.84 -7.59
N THR A 127 0.49 -3.93 -7.01
CA THR A 127 -0.79 -4.22 -6.38
C THR A 127 -1.93 -3.52 -7.11
N VAL A 128 -3.15 -3.94 -6.84
CA VAL A 128 -4.35 -3.20 -7.26
C VAL A 128 -5.04 -2.70 -6.02
N MET A 129 -5.05 -1.38 -5.82
CA MET A 129 -5.79 -0.75 -4.74
C MET A 129 -7.21 -0.38 -5.18
N LEU A 130 -8.07 -0.08 -4.20
CA LEU A 130 -9.36 0.57 -4.44
C LEU A 130 -9.31 1.96 -3.83
N GLU A 131 -9.48 2.96 -4.67
CA GLU A 131 -9.70 4.33 -4.24
C GLU A 131 -11.20 4.63 -4.29
N GLY A 132 -11.88 4.50 -3.15
CA GLY A 132 -13.34 4.36 -3.14
C GLY A 132 -13.76 3.09 -3.86
N LEU A 133 -14.54 3.20 -4.93
CA LEU A 133 -14.90 2.08 -5.81
C LEU A 133 -13.95 1.89 -7.01
N ARG A 134 -13.07 2.85 -7.27
CA ARG A 134 -12.22 2.84 -8.45
C ARG A 134 -10.99 1.98 -8.23
N PRO A 135 -10.82 0.87 -8.96
CA PRO A 135 -9.59 0.10 -8.89
C PRO A 135 -8.47 0.84 -9.63
N MET A 136 -7.27 0.83 -9.05
CA MET A 136 -6.08 1.43 -9.64
C MET A 136 -4.87 0.53 -9.38
N THR A 137 -4.03 0.32 -10.40
CA THR A 137 -2.75 -0.37 -10.21
C THR A 137 -1.73 0.56 -9.60
N VAL A 138 -0.99 0.06 -8.61
CA VAL A 138 0.00 0.82 -7.87
C VAL A 138 1.25 -0.01 -7.69
N GLU A 139 2.40 0.62 -7.90
CA GLU A 139 3.70 0.00 -7.69
C GLU A 139 4.18 0.22 -6.26
N VAL A 140 4.60 -0.88 -5.62
CA VAL A 140 5.29 -0.88 -4.33
C VAL A 140 6.75 -1.22 -4.58
N GLN A 141 7.63 -0.30 -4.19
CA GLN A 141 9.07 -0.45 -4.27
C GLN A 141 9.64 -0.71 -2.88
N ALA A 142 10.62 -1.60 -2.80
CA ALA A 142 11.40 -1.87 -1.62
C ALA A 142 12.89 -1.84 -1.96
N LEU A 143 13.68 -1.23 -1.08
CA LEU A 143 15.13 -1.27 -1.12
C LEU A 143 15.63 -1.79 0.23
N VAL A 144 16.29 -2.94 0.19
CA VAL A 144 16.85 -3.62 1.35
C VAL A 144 18.37 -3.63 1.18
N THR A 145 19.08 -3.02 2.14
CA THR A 145 20.54 -2.93 2.11
C THR A 145 21.11 -3.36 3.45
N ALA A 146 22.31 -3.96 3.45
CA ALA A 146 23.01 -4.28 4.69
C ALA A 146 23.17 -3.00 5.52
N SER A 147 22.83 -3.05 6.81
CA SER A 147 22.92 -1.88 7.67
C SER A 147 24.39 -1.56 7.92
N SER A 148 24.81 -0.33 7.59
CA SER A 148 26.18 0.16 7.80
C SER A 148 26.42 0.64 9.24
N THR A 149 25.41 0.56 10.12
CA THR A 149 25.47 1.10 11.48
C THR A 149 26.25 0.16 12.40
N GLY A 150 27.57 0.38 12.47
CA GLY A 150 28.45 -0.31 13.41
C GLY A 150 28.01 -0.14 14.87
N GLY A 151 27.67 -1.26 15.52
CA GLY A 151 27.96 -1.49 16.94
C GLY A 151 27.08 -0.87 18.03
N LYS A 152 26.09 0.00 17.77
CA LYS A 152 25.30 0.59 18.88
C LYS A 152 23.77 0.55 18.76
N SER A 153 23.22 0.22 17.59
CA SER A 153 21.80 -0.08 17.43
C SER A 153 21.65 -1.38 16.65
N PHE A 154 21.08 -2.41 17.28
CA PHE A 154 20.82 -3.72 16.66
C PHE A 154 19.61 -3.72 15.71
N ALA A 155 18.97 -2.57 15.50
CA ALA A 155 17.82 -2.43 14.62
C ALA A 155 18.20 -1.61 13.38
N GLY A 156 18.21 -2.28 12.21
CA GLY A 156 18.31 -1.59 10.93
C GLY A 156 17.20 -0.56 10.73
N ARG A 157 17.51 0.48 9.96
CA ARG A 157 16.61 1.61 9.68
C ARG A 157 15.37 1.12 8.94
N ARG A 158 14.20 1.68 9.28
CA ARG A 158 12.92 1.35 8.64
C ARG A 158 12.25 2.64 8.19
N CYS A 159 12.24 2.87 6.89
CA CYS A 159 11.65 4.06 6.28
C CYS A 159 10.52 3.65 5.34
N VAL A 160 9.42 4.38 5.41
CA VAL A 160 8.24 4.14 4.57
C VAL A 160 7.74 5.45 3.99
N ASP A 161 7.30 5.39 2.75
CA ASP A 161 6.46 6.40 2.11
C ASP A 161 5.26 5.71 1.44
N GLY A 162 4.06 6.25 1.60
CA GLY A 162 2.81 5.69 1.08
C GLY A 162 2.19 4.50 1.85
N ILE A 163 2.89 3.88 2.81
CA ILE A 163 2.34 2.89 3.76
C ILE A 163 2.60 3.28 5.22
N SER A 164 1.86 2.68 6.16
CA SER A 164 2.11 2.92 7.59
C SER A 164 3.29 2.09 8.11
N THR A 165 4.11 2.69 8.98
CA THR A 165 5.23 1.99 9.64
C THR A 165 4.76 0.76 10.40
N ALA A 166 3.61 0.85 11.08
CA ALA A 166 3.02 -0.28 11.81
C ALA A 166 2.73 -1.48 10.89
N ARG A 167 2.28 -1.24 9.64
CA ARG A 167 2.04 -2.31 8.67
C ARG A 167 3.33 -2.96 8.20
N LEU A 168 4.35 -2.16 7.88
CA LEU A 168 5.68 -2.68 7.55
C LEU A 168 6.22 -3.58 8.68
N LEU A 169 6.16 -3.12 9.93
CA LEU A 169 6.64 -3.88 11.08
C LEU A 169 5.94 -5.24 11.24
N LEU A 170 4.62 -5.27 11.01
CA LEU A 170 3.84 -6.51 11.04
C LEU A 170 4.30 -7.48 9.93
N ILE A 171 4.44 -6.99 8.70
CA ILE A 171 4.87 -7.81 7.56
C ILE A 171 6.27 -8.39 7.82
N LEU A 172 7.21 -7.57 8.30
CA LEU A 172 8.57 -8.03 8.64
C LEU A 172 8.55 -9.12 9.74
N ALA A 173 7.71 -8.95 10.77
CA ALA A 173 7.57 -9.94 11.84
C ALA A 173 7.01 -11.28 11.33
N VAL A 174 6.02 -11.24 10.42
CA VAL A 174 5.46 -12.44 9.80
C VAL A 174 6.49 -13.13 8.89
N LEU A 175 7.20 -12.38 8.05
CA LEU A 175 8.28 -12.91 7.21
C LEU A 175 9.36 -13.61 8.05
N GLN A 176 9.76 -13.00 9.17
CA GLN A 176 10.74 -13.60 10.07
C GLN A 176 10.21 -14.86 10.75
N LYS A 177 9.04 -14.81 11.37
CA LYS A 177 8.53 -15.92 12.19
C LYS A 177 7.96 -17.07 11.38
N ARG A 178 7.30 -16.79 10.25
CA ARG A 178 6.55 -17.76 9.44
C ARG A 178 7.30 -18.19 8.18
N CYS A 179 8.08 -17.30 7.58
CA CYS A 179 8.85 -17.58 6.38
C CYS A 179 10.35 -17.78 6.64
N GLY A 180 10.82 -17.58 7.88
CA GLY A 180 12.24 -17.74 8.21
C GLY A 180 13.15 -16.72 7.52
N ILE A 181 12.60 -15.57 7.10
CA ILE A 181 13.32 -14.49 6.39
C ILE A 181 13.50 -13.32 7.36
N SER A 182 14.73 -13.11 7.83
CA SER A 182 15.02 -12.04 8.80
C SER A 182 15.56 -10.79 8.11
N PHE A 183 15.02 -9.64 8.49
CA PHE A 183 15.48 -8.31 8.05
C PHE A 183 16.22 -7.56 9.18
N SER A 184 16.52 -8.21 10.30
CA SER A 184 17.07 -7.53 11.49
C SER A 184 18.39 -6.81 11.26
N ARG A 185 19.20 -7.28 10.30
CA ARG A 185 20.52 -6.72 9.94
C ARG A 185 20.49 -5.77 8.75
N TYR A 186 19.30 -5.49 8.23
CA TYR A 186 19.14 -4.71 7.00
C TYR A 186 18.39 -3.42 7.29
N ASP A 187 18.81 -2.36 6.61
CA ASP A 187 18.00 -1.17 6.47
C ASP A 187 16.96 -1.43 5.37
N VAL A 188 15.72 -1.04 5.65
CA VAL A 188 14.55 -1.30 4.83
C VAL A 188 13.88 0.03 4.48
N TYR A 189 13.78 0.30 3.19
CA TYR A 189 13.06 1.43 2.63
C TYR A 189 11.91 0.89 1.78
N VAL A 190 10.70 1.38 2.00
CA VAL A 190 9.53 1.05 1.18
C VAL A 190 8.89 2.32 0.66
N ASN A 191 8.59 2.36 -0.62
CA ASN A 191 7.97 3.51 -1.29
C ASN A 191 6.78 3.05 -2.13
N VAL A 192 5.69 3.79 -2.09
CA VAL A 192 4.56 3.62 -3.01
C VAL A 192 4.68 4.66 -4.11
N VAL A 193 4.82 4.19 -5.35
CA VAL A 193 5.05 5.08 -6.49
C VAL A 193 3.82 5.95 -6.76
N GLY A 194 4.07 7.18 -7.20
CA GLY A 194 3.01 8.12 -7.57
C GLY A 194 2.48 8.98 -6.43
N GLY A 195 3.09 8.92 -5.23
CA GLY A 195 2.66 9.70 -4.07
C GLY A 195 1.30 9.24 -3.50
N ILE A 196 0.89 8.01 -3.83
CA ILE A 196 -0.36 7.44 -3.37
C ILE A 196 -0.16 6.86 -1.96
N ARG A 197 -1.14 7.10 -1.08
CA ARG A 197 -1.16 6.48 0.24
C ARG A 197 -2.11 5.30 0.23
N LEU A 198 -1.54 4.10 0.37
CA LEU A 198 -2.30 2.85 0.46
C LEU A 198 -3.07 2.76 1.79
N SER A 199 -2.67 3.52 2.81
CA SER A 199 -3.27 3.48 4.17
C SER A 199 -4.28 4.59 4.44
N SER A 200 -4.99 5.12 3.43
CA SER A 200 -5.88 6.27 3.61
C SER A 200 -7.02 6.01 4.60
N ASN A 201 -7.42 4.75 4.83
CA ASN A 201 -8.45 4.33 5.78
C ASN A 201 -8.08 3.03 6.51
N ALA A 202 -8.55 2.78 7.74
CA ALA A 202 -8.19 1.59 8.53
C ALA A 202 -8.52 0.21 7.88
N ARG A 203 -9.39 0.18 6.86
CA ARG A 203 -9.73 -1.02 6.07
C ARG A 203 -9.05 -1.09 4.70
N GLN A 204 -8.34 -0.04 4.30
CA GLN A 204 -7.65 0.10 3.01
C GLN A 204 -6.15 0.18 3.30
N GLY A 205 -5.37 -0.66 2.64
CA GLY A 205 -3.92 -0.79 2.79
C GLY A 205 -3.49 -2.21 3.09
N SER A 206 -4.36 -3.02 3.72
CA SER A 206 -4.09 -4.43 3.96
C SER A 206 -3.96 -5.24 2.67
N GLU A 207 -4.56 -4.77 1.58
CA GLU A 207 -4.56 -5.47 0.29
C GLU A 207 -3.19 -5.45 -0.39
N SER A 208 -2.35 -4.47 -0.02
CA SER A 208 -0.98 -4.30 -0.51
C SER A 208 0.06 -5.08 0.29
N ASP A 209 -0.33 -5.80 1.35
CA ASP A 209 0.63 -6.52 2.19
C ASP A 209 1.41 -7.55 1.39
N LEU A 210 0.70 -8.31 0.56
CA LEU A 210 1.33 -9.32 -0.27
C LEU A 210 2.34 -8.67 -1.24
N ALA A 211 1.97 -7.58 -1.90
CA ALA A 211 2.88 -6.85 -2.79
C ALA A 211 4.11 -6.32 -2.03
N THR A 212 3.90 -5.71 -0.86
CA THR A 212 4.97 -5.23 0.01
C THR A 212 5.90 -6.36 0.43
N ALA A 213 5.36 -7.51 0.84
CA ALA A 213 6.14 -8.67 1.24
C ALA A 213 6.97 -9.24 0.07
N VAL A 214 6.39 -9.30 -1.13
CA VAL A 214 7.07 -9.73 -2.35
C VAL A 214 8.21 -8.78 -2.71
N ALA A 215 7.96 -7.46 -2.72
CA ALA A 215 8.99 -6.45 -2.98
C ALA A 215 10.15 -6.55 -1.98
N LEU A 216 9.86 -6.69 -0.68
CA LEU A 216 10.87 -6.84 0.37
C LEU A 216 11.75 -8.07 0.17
N VAL A 217 11.14 -9.24 -0.07
CA VAL A 217 11.89 -10.49 -0.27
C VAL A 217 12.66 -10.46 -1.58
N SER A 218 12.07 -9.88 -2.63
CA SER A 218 12.73 -9.69 -3.92
C SER A 218 13.99 -8.85 -3.78
N SER A 219 13.89 -7.66 -3.16
CA SER A 219 15.05 -6.78 -2.93
C SER A 219 16.12 -7.44 -2.05
N LEU A 220 15.72 -8.15 -1.00
CA LEU A 220 16.67 -8.87 -0.13
C LEU A 220 17.42 -10.00 -0.86
N THR A 221 16.78 -10.66 -1.82
CA THR A 221 17.35 -11.84 -2.51
C THR A 221 18.01 -11.49 -3.84
N GLY A 222 17.77 -10.30 -4.39
CA GLY A 222 18.11 -9.95 -5.76
C GLY A 222 17.34 -10.77 -6.81
N ILE A 223 16.29 -11.50 -6.41
CA ILE A 223 15.46 -12.26 -7.35
C ILE A 223 14.34 -11.36 -7.82
N ALA A 224 14.27 -11.14 -9.13
CA ALA A 224 13.27 -10.28 -9.74
C ALA A 224 11.83 -10.78 -9.54
N VAL A 225 10.92 -9.83 -9.41
CA VAL A 225 9.47 -10.08 -9.44
C VAL A 225 9.03 -10.15 -10.90
N ARG A 226 8.15 -11.11 -11.21
CA ARG A 226 7.63 -11.29 -12.57
C ARG A 226 6.75 -10.10 -12.96
N ALA A 227 7.15 -9.39 -14.03
CA ALA A 227 6.57 -8.13 -14.49
C ALA A 227 5.08 -8.24 -14.90
N ASP A 228 4.68 -9.42 -15.35
CA ASP A 228 3.32 -9.76 -15.77
C ASP A 228 2.38 -10.13 -14.61
N THR A 229 2.81 -9.94 -13.35
CA THR A 229 2.07 -10.34 -12.15
C THR A 229 1.61 -9.18 -11.28
N ALA A 230 0.32 -9.16 -10.96
CA ALA A 230 -0.22 -8.34 -9.88
C ALA A 230 -0.43 -9.16 -8.59
N PHE A 231 -0.33 -8.48 -7.44
CA PHE A 231 -0.39 -9.08 -6.11
C PHE A 231 -1.45 -8.40 -5.26
N VAL A 232 -2.38 -9.20 -4.75
CA VAL A 232 -3.47 -8.69 -3.90
C VAL A 232 -3.65 -9.66 -2.75
N GLY A 233 -3.62 -9.19 -1.51
CA GLY A 233 -3.90 -10.05 -0.36
C GLY A 233 -3.46 -9.45 0.95
N GLU A 234 -4.27 -9.67 1.99
CA GLU A 234 -3.90 -9.33 3.36
C GLU A 234 -3.04 -10.44 3.98
N VAL A 235 -1.99 -10.05 4.70
CA VAL A 235 -1.13 -10.98 5.42
C VAL A 235 -1.60 -11.11 6.87
N GLY A 236 -2.03 -12.32 7.23
CA GLY A 236 -2.35 -12.67 8.62
C GLY A 236 -1.10 -12.96 9.44
N LEU A 237 -1.21 -12.79 10.77
CA LEU A 237 -0.11 -13.03 11.71
C LEU A 237 0.33 -14.52 11.79
N LEU A 238 -0.50 -15.45 11.30
CA LEU A 238 -0.15 -16.87 11.21
C LEU A 238 0.56 -17.20 9.88
N GLY A 239 0.74 -16.22 8.99
CA GLY A 239 1.36 -16.38 7.68
C GLY A 239 0.38 -16.81 6.59
N GLU A 240 -0.91 -16.82 6.88
CA GLU A 240 -1.98 -17.06 5.92
C GLU A 240 -2.28 -15.80 5.10
N LEU A 241 -2.75 -15.99 3.87
CA LEU A 241 -3.34 -14.91 3.09
C LEU A 241 -4.84 -14.83 3.32
N ARG A 242 -5.33 -13.61 3.57
CA ARG A 242 -6.74 -13.33 3.87
C ARG A 242 -7.38 -12.59 2.71
N GLN A 243 -8.65 -12.91 2.46
CA GLN A 243 -9.44 -12.30 1.39
C GLN A 243 -9.54 -10.79 1.54
N VAL A 244 -9.56 -10.11 0.39
CA VAL A 244 -9.75 -8.65 0.30
C VAL A 244 -11.12 -8.32 -0.29
N ILE A 245 -11.57 -7.10 -0.05
CA ILE A 245 -12.85 -6.60 -0.57
C ILE A 245 -12.74 -6.38 -2.08
N SER A 246 -13.83 -6.70 -2.79
CA SER A 246 -14.02 -6.51 -4.23
C SER A 246 -12.88 -7.08 -5.09
N LEU A 247 -12.45 -8.31 -4.78
CA LEU A 247 -11.38 -9.00 -5.48
C LEU A 247 -11.60 -9.08 -7.01
N GLU A 248 -12.84 -9.32 -7.45
CA GLU A 248 -13.17 -9.37 -8.88
C GLU A 248 -12.90 -8.03 -9.60
N LYS A 249 -13.20 -6.89 -8.97
CA LYS A 249 -12.89 -5.57 -9.54
C LYS A 249 -11.38 -5.40 -9.71
N ARG A 250 -10.59 -5.90 -8.77
CA ARG A 250 -9.12 -5.85 -8.81
C ARG A 250 -8.54 -6.76 -9.90
N VAL A 251 -9.07 -7.96 -10.04
CA VAL A 251 -8.70 -8.91 -11.11
C VAL A 251 -9.00 -8.30 -12.48
N ASN A 252 -10.18 -7.69 -12.64
CA ASN A 252 -10.57 -7.05 -13.89
C ASN A 252 -9.69 -5.84 -14.24
N GLU A 253 -9.28 -5.06 -13.24
CA GLU A 253 -8.35 -3.95 -13.44
C GLU A 253 -6.94 -4.43 -13.81
N ALA A 254 -6.41 -5.43 -13.11
CA ALA A 254 -5.11 -6.02 -13.47
C ALA A 254 -5.12 -6.50 -14.93
N ARG A 255 -6.18 -7.19 -15.34
CA ARG A 255 -6.37 -7.60 -16.73
C ARG A 255 -6.44 -6.41 -17.69
N ARG A 256 -7.20 -5.36 -17.35
CA ARG A 256 -7.31 -4.14 -18.17
C ARG A 256 -5.95 -3.49 -18.40
N MET A 257 -5.08 -3.53 -17.38
CA MET A 257 -3.72 -3.00 -17.43
C MET A 257 -2.70 -3.95 -18.09
N GLY A 258 -3.14 -5.10 -18.61
CA GLY A 258 -2.29 -6.01 -19.38
C GLY A 258 -1.52 -7.04 -18.55
N PHE A 259 -1.81 -7.18 -17.25
CA PHE A 259 -1.20 -8.24 -16.45
C PHE A 259 -1.74 -9.61 -16.89
N SER A 260 -0.83 -10.54 -17.14
CA SER A 260 -1.18 -11.91 -17.52
C SER A 260 -1.54 -12.78 -16.32
N ARG A 261 -1.09 -12.39 -15.12
CA ARG A 261 -1.24 -13.20 -13.89
C ARG A 261 -1.61 -12.32 -12.71
N ILE A 262 -2.41 -12.87 -11.79
CA ILE A 262 -2.70 -12.24 -10.50
C ILE A 262 -2.65 -13.26 -9.38
N ILE A 263 -1.87 -12.95 -8.33
CA ILE A 263 -1.75 -13.77 -7.14
C ILE A 263 -2.68 -13.24 -6.06
N THR A 264 -3.55 -14.10 -5.54
CA THR A 264 -4.55 -13.74 -4.53
C THR A 264 -4.68 -14.79 -3.43
N PRO A 265 -5.37 -14.47 -2.33
CA PRO A 265 -5.69 -15.45 -1.30
C PRO A 265 -6.59 -16.54 -1.86
N ASP A 266 -6.38 -17.79 -1.43
CA ASP A 266 -7.35 -18.85 -1.68
C ASP A 266 -8.54 -18.65 -0.73
N GLY A 267 -9.72 -18.40 -1.30
CA GLY A 267 -10.95 -18.05 -0.56
C GLY A 267 -11.54 -19.18 0.30
N GLY A 268 -10.79 -20.25 0.54
CA GLY A 268 -11.22 -21.41 1.30
C GLY A 268 -11.31 -21.11 2.78
N ARG A 269 -12.53 -21.12 3.34
CA ARG A 269 -12.72 -21.35 4.79
C ARG A 269 -11.89 -22.58 5.17
N ARG A 270 -10.94 -22.44 6.10
CA ARG A 270 -10.25 -23.55 6.77
C ARG A 270 -11.29 -24.63 7.15
N ARG A 271 -11.38 -25.72 6.40
CA ARG A 271 -12.01 -26.95 6.91
C ARG A 271 -11.05 -27.49 7.96
N LYS A 272 -11.37 -27.31 9.24
CA LYS A 272 -10.68 -28.01 10.33
C LYS A 272 -10.82 -29.51 10.07
N GLY A 273 -9.70 -30.20 9.91
CA GLY A 273 -9.63 -31.66 9.81
C GLY A 273 -9.14 -32.19 8.48
N SER A 274 -7.87 -31.97 8.15
CA SER A 274 -7.10 -32.94 7.37
C SER A 274 -5.61 -32.65 7.56
N LEU A 275 -5.01 -33.33 8.53
CA LEU A 275 -3.61 -33.72 8.41
C LEU A 275 -3.59 -34.74 7.27
N ILE A 276 -2.95 -34.42 6.12
CA ILE A 276 -2.21 -35.35 5.23
C ILE A 276 -1.77 -34.61 3.94
N LYS A 277 -0.46 -34.73 3.67
CA LYS A 277 0.34 -34.47 2.45
C LYS A 277 0.35 -33.07 1.81
N LYS A 278 1.51 -32.41 2.00
CA LYS A 278 2.04 -31.27 1.24
C LYS A 278 2.21 -31.65 -0.25
N GLU A 279 1.28 -31.22 -1.08
CA GLU A 279 1.55 -30.84 -2.46
C GLU A 279 0.60 -29.69 -2.76
N SER A 280 1.17 -28.48 -2.87
CA SER A 280 0.46 -27.23 -3.10
C SER A 280 -0.35 -27.32 -4.40
N ARG A 281 -1.63 -27.70 -4.31
CA ARG A 281 -2.56 -27.69 -5.44
C ARG A 281 -2.90 -26.24 -5.79
N ARG A 282 -2.05 -25.60 -6.59
CA ARG A 282 -2.35 -24.33 -7.25
C ARG A 282 -3.56 -24.56 -8.16
N ARG A 283 -4.72 -24.05 -7.75
CA ARG A 283 -5.94 -24.07 -8.56
C ARG A 283 -5.88 -22.91 -9.54
N HIS A 284 -5.45 -23.19 -10.77
CA HIS A 284 -5.48 -22.24 -11.86
C HIS A 284 -6.91 -22.16 -12.39
N ASN A 285 -7.58 -21.04 -12.15
CA ASN A 285 -8.83 -20.72 -12.83
C ASN A 285 -8.52 -19.66 -13.88
N ASN A 286 -8.59 -20.02 -15.16
CA ASN A 286 -8.38 -19.09 -16.29
C ASN A 286 -9.67 -18.31 -16.64
N ALA A 287 -10.47 -17.98 -15.62
CA ALA A 287 -11.70 -17.23 -15.83
C ALA A 287 -11.31 -15.78 -16.17
N ASN A 288 -11.54 -15.39 -17.43
CA ASN A 288 -11.43 -14.02 -17.96
C ASN A 288 -10.08 -13.62 -18.58
N GLY A 289 -9.19 -14.54 -18.97
CA GLY A 289 -7.98 -14.19 -19.75
C GLY A 289 -6.84 -13.58 -18.93
N ILE A 290 -6.93 -13.67 -17.60
CA ILE A 290 -5.83 -13.45 -16.65
C ILE A 290 -5.71 -14.73 -15.80
N GLU A 291 -4.49 -15.24 -15.63
CA GLU A 291 -4.26 -16.43 -14.82
C GLU A 291 -4.42 -16.09 -13.34
N TRP A 292 -5.40 -16.73 -12.70
CA TRP A 292 -5.66 -16.52 -11.30
C TRP A 292 -4.93 -17.56 -10.44
N ILE A 293 -3.88 -17.13 -9.75
CA ILE A 293 -3.05 -17.96 -8.87
C ILE A 293 -3.51 -17.76 -7.43
N LYS A 294 -4.17 -18.78 -6.87
CA LYS A 294 -4.67 -18.75 -5.49
C LYS A 294 -3.66 -19.39 -4.54
N CYS A 295 -3.28 -18.65 -3.50
CA CYS A 295 -2.33 -19.10 -2.49
C CYS A 295 -2.94 -19.00 -1.09
N GLU A 296 -2.75 -20.03 -0.26
CA GLU A 296 -3.18 -20.02 1.14
C GLU A 296 -2.16 -19.33 2.06
N GLY A 297 -0.87 -19.43 1.73
CA GLY A 297 0.23 -18.99 2.59
C GLY A 297 1.15 -17.98 1.92
N LEU A 298 1.70 -17.07 2.72
CA LEU A 298 2.58 -16.00 2.27
C LEU A 298 3.80 -16.52 1.49
N LEU A 299 4.46 -17.58 1.98
CA LEU A 299 5.68 -18.10 1.35
C LEU A 299 5.42 -18.69 -0.06
N ASP A 300 4.29 -19.38 -0.24
CA ASP A 300 3.91 -19.92 -1.56
C ASP A 300 3.58 -18.78 -2.54
N ALA A 301 2.86 -17.75 -2.06
CA ALA A 301 2.54 -16.58 -2.85
C ALA A 301 3.79 -15.81 -3.30
N ILE A 302 4.76 -15.61 -2.39
CA ILE A 302 6.05 -14.99 -2.76
C ILE A 302 6.77 -15.86 -3.78
N SER A 303 6.86 -17.17 -3.55
CA SER A 303 7.53 -18.09 -4.48
C SER A 303 6.87 -18.15 -5.86
N ALA A 304 5.56 -17.93 -5.96
CA ALA A 304 4.82 -17.87 -7.22
C ALA A 304 5.03 -16.55 -7.99
N GLY A 305 5.37 -15.48 -7.27
CA GLY A 305 5.58 -14.14 -7.82
C GLY A 305 6.98 -13.87 -8.37
N LEU A 306 7.98 -14.63 -7.91
CA LEU A 306 9.38 -14.45 -8.30
C LEU A 306 9.73 -15.23 -9.57
N VAL A 307 10.70 -14.74 -10.34
CA VAL A 307 11.17 -15.39 -11.58
C VAL A 307 11.84 -16.74 -11.33
N SER A 308 12.45 -16.91 -10.16
CA SER A 308 13.16 -18.12 -9.75
C SER A 308 12.76 -18.55 -8.34
N ARG A 309 13.05 -19.81 -8.00
CA ARG A 309 12.73 -20.35 -6.68
C ARG A 309 13.59 -19.70 -5.61
N LEU A 310 12.96 -19.35 -4.49
CA LEU A 310 13.66 -18.93 -3.29
C LEU A 310 14.66 -20.02 -2.83
N PRO A 311 15.90 -19.65 -2.49
CA PRO A 311 16.89 -20.59 -1.97
C PRO A 311 16.54 -20.94 -0.51
N LEU A 312 15.57 -21.81 -0.29
CA LEU A 312 15.13 -22.22 1.04
C LEU A 312 15.89 -23.46 1.53
N THR A 313 16.22 -23.47 2.82
CA THR A 313 16.74 -24.63 3.55
C THR A 313 15.61 -25.63 3.87
N LYS A 314 15.95 -26.86 4.31
CA LYS A 314 14.97 -27.90 4.72
C LYS A 314 13.96 -27.42 5.80
N GLY A 315 14.27 -26.36 6.53
CA GLY A 315 13.40 -25.72 7.52
C GLY A 315 12.64 -24.48 7.02
N ASN A 316 12.53 -24.26 5.71
CA ASN A 316 11.95 -23.06 5.09
C ASN A 316 12.61 -21.75 5.54
N ARG A 317 13.91 -21.75 5.86
CA ARG A 317 14.68 -20.50 6.08
C ARG A 317 15.45 -20.15 4.81
N LEU A 318 15.55 -18.86 4.50
CA LEU A 318 16.34 -18.38 3.38
C LEU A 318 17.82 -18.75 3.58
N LYS A 319 18.45 -19.31 2.55
CA LYS A 319 19.88 -19.56 2.46
C LYS A 319 20.51 -18.32 1.84
N MET A 320 21.16 -17.49 2.66
CA MET A 320 21.85 -16.30 2.17
C MET A 320 23.05 -16.69 1.29
N PRO A 321 23.34 -15.92 0.22
CA PRO A 321 24.58 -16.09 -0.52
C PRO A 321 25.79 -15.85 0.39
N LYS A 322 26.86 -16.63 0.19
CA LYS A 322 28.07 -16.59 1.03
C LYS A 322 28.84 -15.26 0.98
N SER A 323 28.51 -14.37 0.04
CA SER A 323 29.23 -13.12 -0.22
C SER A 323 28.94 -11.97 0.76
N GLU A 324 28.02 -12.13 1.72
CA GLU A 324 27.73 -11.13 2.77
C GLU A 324 28.10 -11.59 4.18
N ILE A 325 28.75 -12.75 4.32
CA ILE A 325 29.40 -13.10 5.59
C ILE A 325 30.74 -12.38 5.58
N GLY A 326 30.73 -11.11 6.01
CA GLY A 326 31.95 -10.45 6.43
C GLY A 326 32.72 -11.39 7.36
N SER A 327 33.98 -11.60 7.05
CA SER A 327 34.96 -12.39 7.81
C SER A 327 34.85 -12.05 9.30
N GLY A 328 34.09 -12.87 10.00
CA GLY A 328 33.96 -12.91 11.44
C GLY A 328 34.01 -14.37 11.82
N ASP A 329 35.17 -14.98 11.57
CA ASP A 329 35.56 -16.22 12.22
C ASP A 329 35.48 -15.96 13.73
N VAL A 330 34.36 -16.33 14.33
CA VAL A 330 34.36 -16.77 15.72
C VAL A 330 34.46 -18.28 15.63
N GLY A 331 35.66 -18.73 15.22
CA GLY A 331 36.08 -20.09 15.49
C GLY A 331 36.08 -20.24 17.00
N THR A 332 35.13 -21.01 17.51
CA THR A 332 35.16 -21.52 18.87
C THR A 332 36.38 -22.44 18.97
N LEU A 333 37.54 -21.86 19.30
CA LEU A 333 38.67 -22.62 19.81
C LEU A 333 38.26 -23.13 21.18
N ILE A 334 37.75 -24.36 21.19
CA ILE A 334 37.73 -25.22 22.36
C ILE A 334 39.21 -25.50 22.65
N ILE A 335 39.72 -24.91 23.73
CA ILE A 335 40.97 -25.34 24.36
C ILE A 335 40.51 -26.05 25.62
N ASP A 336 40.51 -27.38 25.56
CA ASP A 336 40.48 -28.25 26.74
C ASP A 336 41.79 -29.04 26.77
N ASP A 337 42.21 -29.27 28.01
CA ASP A 337 43.22 -30.18 28.55
C ASP A 337 44.69 -29.76 28.52
N ASP A 338 45.12 -29.30 29.71
CA ASP A 338 46.06 -30.03 30.59
C ASP A 338 47.06 -30.95 29.88
N ASP A 339 48.35 -30.60 29.96
CA ASP A 339 49.40 -31.54 30.40
C ASP A 339 50.79 -30.88 30.52
N TYR A 340 51.46 -31.22 31.62
CA TYR A 340 52.92 -31.31 31.85
C TYR A 340 53.79 -30.06 32.13
N ASP A 341 53.99 -29.82 33.43
CA ASP A 341 55.24 -29.90 34.21
C ASP A 341 56.63 -29.61 33.58
N ASP A 342 57.40 -28.90 34.43
CA ASP A 342 58.84 -28.97 34.72
C ASP A 342 59.91 -28.58 33.68
N GLU A 343 60.73 -27.59 34.09
CA GLU A 343 62.21 -27.60 34.16
C GLU A 343 62.84 -26.25 33.74
N ARG A 344 63.59 -25.64 34.69
CA ARG A 344 64.93 -24.99 34.59
C ARG A 344 65.11 -23.88 33.51
N ASP A 345 65.71 -22.72 33.76
CA ASP A 345 66.68 -22.19 34.74
C ASP A 345 66.37 -20.72 35.06
#